data_AF-A0A326GKW7-F1
#
_entry.id   AF-A0A326GKW7-F1
#
_cell.length_a   1.000
_cell.length_b   1.000
_cell.length_c   1.000
_cell.angle_alpha   90.00
_cell.angle_beta   90.00
_cell.angle_gamma   90.00
#
_symmetry.space_group_name_H-M   'P 1'
#
loop_
_entity.id
_entity.type
_entity.pdbx_description
1 polymer ?
#
loop_
_entity_poly.entity_id
_entity_poly.type
_entity_poly.pdbx_seq_one_letter_code
_entity_poly.pdbx_strand_id
1 'polypeptide(L)'
;MERPLPRLPERPHPRLIAVDDDPFETVAVQAIESPCVLVCSIDAATGWCLGCGRTRDEIARWTAIDSDARRAVMAVLPQRMAVLEQ
;
A
#
# COMPACT_ATOMS: atom_id res chain seq x y z
N MET A 1 51.94 -17.76 14.04
CA MET A 1 51.10 -16.77 13.34
C MET A 1 51.30 -17.10 11.87
N GLU A 2 50.43 -17.82 11.16
CA GLU A 2 48.98 -18.04 11.25
C GLU A 2 48.64 -19.49 10.88
N ARG A 3 47.56 -20.06 11.43
CA ARG A 3 47.14 -21.44 11.16
C ARG A 3 46.25 -21.45 9.91
N PRO A 4 46.57 -22.19 8.83
CA PRO A 4 45.73 -22.22 7.63
C PRO A 4 44.41 -22.97 7.90
N LEU A 5 43.29 -22.40 7.45
CA LEU A 5 41.96 -22.98 7.56
C LEU A 5 41.77 -24.17 6.60
N PRO A 6 41.06 -25.24 6.99
CA PRO A 6 40.75 -26.35 6.09
C PRO A 6 39.67 -25.94 5.06
N ARG A 7 39.86 -26.32 3.79
CA ARG A 7 38.82 -26.16 2.74
C ARG A 7 37.66 -27.11 3.03
N LEU A 8 36.45 -26.56 3.11
CA LEU A 8 35.21 -27.33 3.14
C LEU A 8 34.83 -27.79 1.71
N PRO A 9 34.22 -28.97 1.54
CA PRO A 9 33.76 -29.43 0.23
C PRO A 9 32.57 -28.59 -0.27
N GLU A 10 32.61 -28.24 -1.55
CA GLU A 10 31.58 -27.46 -2.25
C GLU A 10 30.24 -28.21 -2.38
N ARG A 11 29.14 -27.53 -2.05
CA ARG A 11 27.78 -28.09 -2.08
C ARG A 11 27.24 -28.08 -3.51
N PRO A 12 26.75 -29.21 -4.06
CA PRO A 12 26.16 -29.22 -5.39
C PRO A 12 24.83 -28.46 -5.39
N HIS A 13 24.61 -27.64 -6.42
CA HIS A 13 23.30 -27.00 -6.66
C HIS A 13 22.24 -28.04 -7.00
N PRO A 14 21.02 -27.93 -6.47
CA PRO A 14 19.97 -28.91 -6.71
C PRO A 14 19.54 -28.91 -8.18
N ARG A 15 19.43 -30.12 -8.74
CA ARG A 15 18.92 -30.38 -10.09
C ARG A 15 17.42 -30.07 -10.11
N LEU A 16 16.97 -29.23 -11.07
CA LEU A 16 15.56 -28.85 -11.23
C LEU A 16 14.64 -30.08 -11.29
N ILE A 17 13.60 -30.07 -10.45
CA ILE A 17 12.47 -31.01 -10.48
C ILE A 17 11.31 -30.28 -11.19
N ALA A 18 10.56 -31.00 -12.04
CA ALA A 18 9.35 -30.50 -12.70
C ALA A 18 8.34 -29.95 -11.67
N VAL A 19 7.78 -28.78 -11.94
CA VAL A 19 6.84 -28.08 -11.06
C VAL A 19 5.40 -28.46 -11.41
N ASP A 20 4.77 -29.24 -10.54
CA ASP A 20 3.31 -29.44 -10.49
C ASP A 20 2.68 -28.29 -9.67
N ASP A 21 1.61 -27.68 -10.19
CA ASP A 21 0.59 -26.80 -9.56
C ASP A 21 0.98 -26.13 -8.21
N ASP A 22 1.48 -24.90 -8.25
CA ASP A 22 1.89 -24.14 -7.05
C ASP A 22 0.73 -23.24 -6.54
N PRO A 23 0.16 -23.51 -5.34
CA PRO A 23 -0.96 -22.74 -4.77
C PRO A 23 -0.58 -21.36 -4.22
N PHE A 24 0.63 -20.87 -4.50
CA PHE A 24 1.15 -19.57 -4.07
C PHE A 24 1.25 -18.55 -5.21
N GLU A 25 0.50 -18.78 -6.30
CA GLU A 25 0.45 -17.93 -7.47
C GLU A 25 0.12 -16.47 -7.12
N THR A 26 0.96 -15.57 -7.64
CA THR A 26 0.95 -14.14 -7.35
C THR A 26 -0.32 -13.49 -7.86
N VAL A 27 -1.32 -13.35 -6.98
CA VAL A 27 -2.55 -12.62 -7.28
C VAL A 27 -2.20 -11.16 -7.62
N ALA A 28 -2.54 -10.74 -8.83
CA ALA A 28 -2.41 -9.35 -9.26
C ALA A 28 -3.35 -8.47 -8.41
N VAL A 29 -2.77 -7.76 -7.43
CA VAL A 29 -3.51 -6.77 -6.63
C VAL A 29 -3.83 -5.59 -7.54
N GLN A 30 -5.08 -5.50 -8.00
CA GLN A 30 -5.53 -4.31 -8.72
C GLN A 30 -5.37 -3.10 -7.81
N ALA A 31 -4.53 -2.14 -8.22
CA ALA A 31 -4.27 -0.94 -7.45
C ALA A 31 -5.56 -0.11 -7.34
N ILE A 32 -6.06 0.04 -6.11
CA ILE A 32 -7.20 0.90 -5.82
C ILE A 32 -6.72 2.35 -5.84
N GLU A 33 -7.36 3.18 -6.68
CA GLU A 33 -7.10 4.62 -6.72
C GLU A 33 -7.32 5.24 -5.33
N SER A 34 -6.34 6.02 -4.85
CA SER A 34 -6.35 6.58 -3.50
C SER A 34 -5.59 7.91 -3.45
N PRO A 35 -6.18 8.98 -2.88
CA PRO A 35 -5.54 10.28 -2.68
C PRO A 35 -4.69 10.33 -1.40
N CYS A 36 -4.39 9.19 -0.79
CA CYS A 36 -3.72 9.13 0.51
C CYS A 36 -2.22 9.45 0.40
N VAL A 37 -1.75 10.42 1.19
CA VAL A 37 -0.32 10.77 1.30
C VAL A 37 0.36 10.13 2.53
N LEU A 38 -0.28 9.11 3.11
CA LEU A 38 0.17 8.38 4.31
C LEU A 38 0.30 9.24 5.58
N VAL A 39 -0.30 10.43 5.57
CA VAL A 39 -0.53 11.26 6.77
C VAL A 39 -1.97 11.05 7.22
N CYS A 40 -2.14 10.56 8.44
CA CYS A 40 -3.45 10.33 9.05
C CYS A 40 -3.58 11.15 10.33
N SER A 41 -4.01 12.40 10.16
CA SER A 41 -4.35 13.30 11.27
C SER A 41 -5.64 14.03 10.91
N ILE A 42 -6.63 14.02 11.79
CA ILE A 42 -7.95 14.61 11.54
C ILE A 42 -7.99 16.00 12.16
N ASP A 43 -8.35 17.00 11.37
CA ASP A 43 -8.68 18.32 11.88
C ASP A 43 -9.97 18.26 12.71
N ALA A 44 -9.91 18.82 13.92
CA ALA A 44 -11.03 18.76 14.87
C ALA A 44 -12.19 19.70 14.48
N ALA A 45 -11.92 20.76 13.72
CA ALA A 45 -12.94 21.73 13.33
C ALA A 45 -13.79 21.25 12.14
N THR A 46 -13.14 20.71 11.11
CA THR A 46 -13.76 20.27 9.86
C THR A 46 -14.06 18.78 9.81
N GLY A 47 -13.36 17.97 10.61
CA GLY A 47 -13.45 16.51 10.55
C GLY A 47 -12.75 15.89 9.34
N TRP A 48 -11.90 16.65 8.63
CA TRP A 48 -11.16 16.18 7.46
C TRP A 48 -9.73 15.78 7.81
N CYS A 49 -9.19 14.82 7.07
CA CYS A 49 -7.80 14.42 7.18
C CYS A 49 -6.87 15.51 6.64
N LEU A 50 -5.95 16.00 7.47
CA LEU A 50 -4.94 17.01 7.13
C LEU A 50 -4.03 16.58 5.97
N GLY A 51 -3.90 15.29 5.71
CA GLY A 51 -3.08 14.79 4.59
C GLY A 51 -3.81 14.70 3.26
N CYS A 52 -5.09 14.33 3.26
CA CYS A 52 -5.81 13.98 2.02
C CYS A 52 -7.23 14.54 1.92
N GLY A 53 -7.71 15.32 2.89
CA GLY A 53 -9.02 15.96 2.87
C GLY A 53 -10.23 15.02 3.04
N ARG A 54 -10.01 13.70 3.15
CA ARG A 54 -11.08 12.72 3.40
C ARG A 54 -11.54 12.73 4.86
N THR A 55 -12.82 12.48 5.07
CA THR A 55 -13.42 12.23 6.39
C THR A 55 -13.06 10.84 6.91
N ARG A 56 -13.22 10.60 8.22
CA ARG A 56 -13.06 9.27 8.82
C ARG A 56 -13.97 8.21 8.17
N ASP A 57 -15.20 8.57 7.85
CA ASP A 57 -16.16 7.65 7.21
C ASP A 57 -15.68 7.25 5.81
N GLU A 58 -15.31 8.22 4.98
CA GLU A 58 -14.75 7.98 3.64
C GLU A 58 -13.49 7.10 3.69
N ILE A 59 -12.63 7.29 4.70
CA ILE A 59 -11.43 6.45 4.91
C ILE A 59 -11.85 5.01 5.26
N ALA A 60 -12.79 4.83 6.18
CA ALA A 60 -13.23 3.51 6.65
C ALA A 60 -13.88 2.67 5.53
N ARG A 61 -14.65 3.30 4.64
CA ARG A 61 -15.34 2.61 3.54
C ARG A 61 -14.59 2.58 2.22
N TRP A 62 -13.37 3.12 2.14
CA TRP A 62 -12.68 3.40 0.86
C TRP A 62 -12.53 2.17 -0.05
N THR A 63 -12.20 1.03 0.54
CA THR A 63 -12.03 -0.24 -0.19
C THR A 63 -13.35 -0.83 -0.65
N ALA A 64 -14.45 -0.51 0.03
CA ALA A 64 -15.79 -1.05 -0.24
C ALA A 64 -16.59 -0.24 -1.28
N ILE A 65 -16.22 1.03 -1.52
CA ILE A 65 -16.94 1.90 -2.46
C ILE A 65 -16.43 1.75 -3.89
N ASP A 66 -17.31 1.88 -4.88
CA ASP A 66 -16.97 1.72 -6.29
C ASP A 66 -16.10 2.87 -6.84
N SER A 67 -15.51 2.64 -8.02
CA SER A 67 -14.60 3.61 -8.66
C SER A 67 -15.24 4.97 -8.94
N ASP A 68 -16.53 5.02 -9.25
CA ASP A 68 -17.26 6.26 -9.50
C ASP A 68 -17.43 7.07 -8.20
N ALA A 69 -17.81 6.40 -7.11
CA ALA A 69 -17.89 7.00 -5.79
C ALA A 69 -16.53 7.51 -5.30
N ARG A 70 -15.44 6.78 -5.56
CA ARG A 70 -14.07 7.24 -5.27
C ARG A 70 -13.75 8.52 -6.04
N ARG A 71 -14.04 8.56 -7.35
CA ARG A 71 -13.85 9.75 -8.20
C ARG A 71 -14.66 10.95 -7.72
N ALA A 72 -15.91 10.74 -7.31
CA ALA A 72 -16.74 11.79 -6.74
C ALA A 72 -16.15 12.36 -5.44
N VAL A 73 -15.63 11.49 -4.55
CA VAL A 73 -14.91 11.97 -3.35
C VAL A 73 -13.65 12.72 -3.74
N MET A 74 -12.84 12.20 -4.66
CA MET A 74 -11.58 12.85 -5.07
C MET A 74 -11.79 14.22 -5.72
N ALA A 75 -12.89 14.41 -6.45
CA ALA A 75 -13.21 15.69 -7.08
C ALA A 75 -13.39 16.82 -6.05
N VAL A 76 -13.84 16.52 -4.83
CA VAL A 76 -14.09 17.54 -3.80
C VAL A 76 -12.91 17.80 -2.87
N LEU A 77 -11.88 16.94 -2.86
CA LEU A 77 -10.74 17.04 -1.93
C LEU A 77 -9.91 18.32 -2.12
N PRO A 78 -9.61 18.80 -3.34
CA PRO A 78 -8.84 20.03 -3.51
C PRO A 78 -9.49 21.23 -2.82
N GLN A 79 -10.82 21.32 -2.87
CA GLN A 79 -11.57 22.40 -2.22
C GLN A 79 -11.52 22.26 -0.69
N ARG A 80 -11.59 21.02 -0.16
CA ARG A 80 -11.44 20.77 1.29
C ARG A 80 -10.03 21.10 1.78
N MET A 81 -9.01 20.73 1.01
CA MET A 81 -7.61 21.03 1.33
C MET A 81 -7.34 22.54 1.35
N ALA A 82 -7.88 23.29 0.38
CA ALA A 82 -7.76 24.74 0.34
C ALA A 82 -8.39 25.47 1.54
N VAL A 83 -9.28 24.82 2.30
CA VAL A 83 -9.83 25.34 3.56
C VAL A 83 -8.92 25.01 4.74
N LEU A 84 -8.23 23.86 4.73
CA LEU A 84 -7.31 23.44 5.79
C LEU A 84 -5.97 24.19 5.76
N GLU A 85 -5.58 24.72 4.60
CA GLU A 85 -4.35 25.52 4.43
C GLU A 85 -4.50 26.98 4.90
N GLN A 86 -5.66 27.36 5.47
CA GLN A 86 -5.97 28.72 5.94
C GLN A 86 -5.73 28.89 7.43
#